data_AF-A0A7S3CWZ5-F1
#
_entry.id   AF-A0A7S3CWZ5-F1
#
_cell.length_a   1.000
_cell.length_b   1.000
_cell.length_c   1.000
_cell.angle_alpha   90.00
_cell.angle_beta   90.00
_cell.angle_gamma   90.00
#
_symmetry.space_group_name_H-M   'P 1'
#
loop_
_entity.id
_entity.type
_entity.pdbx_description
1 polymer ?
#
loop_
_entity_poly.entity_id
_entity_poly.type
_entity_poly.pdbx_seq_one_letter_code
_entity_poly.pdbx_strand_id
1 'polypeptide(L)'
;RQLVAEFQNLEQDDAILAEYVWIDGSMENVRSKTRTLRSSKPITDASTLPEWNFDGSSTGQAPGHDSEVILKPVTVFKDPFRRGNNILVLCECYTPQGEALPTNTRAHAKEVFDKVADHKPWYGLEQEYTLF
;
A
#
# COMPACT_ATOMS: atom_id res chain seq x y z
N ARG A 1 18.38 1.99 -22.19
CA ARG A 1 17.37 2.90 -21.60
C ARG A 1 16.18 3.15 -22.53
N GLN A 2 16.38 3.27 -23.85
CA GLN A 2 15.27 3.46 -24.81
C GLN A 2 14.31 2.25 -24.90
N LEU A 3 14.84 1.03 -25.03
CA LEU A 3 14.00 -0.18 -25.15
C LEU A 3 13.04 -0.38 -23.96
N VAL A 4 13.49 -0.12 -22.73
CA VAL A 4 12.63 -0.22 -21.54
C VAL A 4 11.49 0.79 -21.59
N ALA A 5 11.79 2.02 -22.04
CA ALA A 5 10.77 3.06 -22.16
C ALA A 5 9.71 2.70 -23.22
N GLU A 6 10.09 2.03 -24.31
CA GLU A 6 9.14 1.57 -25.33
C GLU A 6 8.11 0.60 -24.75
N PHE A 7 8.54 -0.39 -23.95
CA PHE A 7 7.63 -1.32 -23.28
C PHE A 7 6.80 -0.67 -22.17
N GLN A 8 7.37 0.27 -21.42
CA GLN A 8 6.66 0.97 -20.33
C GLN A 8 5.55 1.92 -20.82
N ASN A 9 5.58 2.31 -22.09
CA ASN A 9 4.63 3.25 -22.69
C ASN A 9 3.53 2.56 -23.51
N LEU A 10 3.51 1.22 -23.57
CA LEU A 10 2.45 0.50 -24.26
C LEU A 10 1.08 0.84 -23.66
N GLU A 11 0.07 0.96 -24.52
CA GLU A 11 -1.32 1.10 -24.07
C GLU A 11 -1.73 -0.14 -23.28
N GLN A 12 -2.42 0.08 -22.15
CA GLN A 12 -2.83 -0.96 -21.22
C GLN A 12 -4.36 -1.20 -21.24
N ASP A 13 -5.08 -0.51 -22.13
CA ASP A 13 -6.54 -0.53 -22.22
C ASP A 13 -7.22 -0.32 -20.85
N ASP A 14 -8.04 -1.27 -20.42
CA ASP A 14 -8.72 -1.29 -19.12
C ASP A 14 -7.92 -2.03 -18.03
N ALA A 15 -6.72 -2.53 -18.32
CA ALA A 15 -5.84 -3.10 -17.32
C ALA A 15 -5.19 -2.00 -16.47
N ILE A 16 -5.21 -2.20 -15.16
CA ILE A 16 -4.58 -1.34 -14.17
C ILE A 16 -3.61 -2.19 -13.35
N LEU A 17 -2.36 -1.76 -13.29
CA LEU A 17 -1.37 -2.28 -12.37
C LEU A 17 -1.51 -1.53 -11.03
N ALA A 18 -1.91 -2.27 -10.00
CA ALA A 18 -2.05 -1.77 -8.65
C ALA A 18 -0.89 -2.28 -7.78
N GLU A 19 -0.01 -1.37 -7.38
CA GLU A 19 1.12 -1.63 -6.50
C GLU A 19 0.67 -1.52 -5.05
N TYR A 20 0.56 -2.64 -4.35
CA TYR A 20 0.20 -2.64 -2.93
C TYR A 20 1.47 -2.42 -2.12
N VAL A 21 1.48 -1.42 -1.26
CA VAL A 21 2.63 -0.95 -0.49
C VAL A 21 2.34 -1.07 1.00
N TRP A 22 3.26 -1.62 1.77
CA TRP A 22 3.14 -1.77 3.22
C TRP A 22 4.49 -1.67 3.94
N ILE A 23 4.43 -1.55 5.26
CA ILE A 23 5.60 -1.50 6.16
C ILE A 23 5.88 -2.91 6.70
N ASP A 24 7.15 -3.34 6.69
CA ASP A 24 7.52 -4.65 7.20
C ASP A 24 7.73 -4.71 8.73
N GLY A 25 8.17 -5.87 9.22
CA GLY A 25 8.39 -6.13 10.64
C GLY A 25 9.47 -5.27 11.29
N SER A 26 10.39 -4.67 10.52
CA SER A 26 11.41 -3.78 11.08
C SER A 26 10.87 -2.37 11.34
N MET A 27 9.71 -2.02 10.78
CA MET A 27 9.13 -0.67 10.79
C MET A 27 9.97 0.42 10.09
N GLU A 28 11.05 0.03 9.43
CA GLU A 28 11.95 0.94 8.71
C GLU A 28 11.87 0.75 7.19
N ASN A 29 11.51 -0.46 6.75
CA ASN A 29 11.49 -0.80 5.33
C ASN A 29 10.07 -0.83 4.76
N VAL A 30 9.99 -0.38 3.51
CA VAL A 30 8.78 -0.45 2.69
C VAL A 30 8.86 -1.69 1.79
N ARG A 31 7.77 -2.45 1.72
CA ARG A 31 7.59 -3.58 0.81
C ARG A 31 6.47 -3.27 -0.17
N SER A 32 6.52 -3.90 -1.34
CA SER A 32 5.45 -3.78 -2.31
C SER A 32 5.34 -4.99 -3.23
N LYS A 33 4.14 -5.17 -3.80
CA LYS A 33 3.92 -6.08 -4.93
C LYS A 33 2.72 -5.65 -5.77
N THR A 34 2.77 -6.00 -7.05
CA THR A 34 1.78 -5.56 -8.04
C THR A 34 0.76 -6.64 -8.37
N ARG A 35 -0.52 -6.27 -8.47
CA ARG A 35 -1.55 -7.07 -9.15
C ARG A 35 -2.16 -6.33 -10.32
N THR A 36 -2.71 -7.09 -11.27
CA THR A 36 -3.57 -6.55 -12.32
C THR A 36 -5.01 -6.46 -11.83
N LEU A 37 -5.65 -5.32 -12.09
CA LEU A 37 -7.07 -5.08 -11.95
C LEU A 37 -7.64 -4.69 -13.32
N ARG A 38 -8.97 -4.77 -13.47
CA ARG A 38 -9.68 -4.31 -14.67
C ARG A 38 -10.62 -3.18 -14.29
N SER A 39 -10.48 -2.02 -14.92
CA SER A 39 -11.40 -0.91 -14.77
C SER A 39 -11.27 0.04 -15.94
N SER A 40 -12.41 0.41 -16.53
CA SER A 40 -12.49 1.43 -17.58
C SER A 40 -12.41 2.86 -17.05
N LYS A 41 -12.37 3.03 -15.73
CA LYS A 41 -12.30 4.33 -15.05
C LYS A 41 -11.14 4.37 -14.04
N PRO A 42 -10.54 5.54 -13.79
CA PRO A 42 -9.54 5.69 -12.73
C PRO A 42 -10.09 5.25 -11.38
N ILE A 43 -9.34 4.41 -10.67
CA ILE A 43 -9.66 4.02 -9.29
C ILE A 43 -9.15 5.12 -8.37
N THR A 44 -10.03 5.63 -7.51
CA THR A 44 -9.72 6.71 -6.55
C THR A 44 -10.14 6.36 -5.13
N ASP A 45 -11.01 5.36 -4.96
CA ASP A 45 -11.50 4.92 -3.67
C ASP A 45 -10.87 3.56 -3.31
N ALA A 46 -10.07 3.55 -2.25
CA ALA A 46 -9.42 2.35 -1.74
C ALA A 46 -10.42 1.28 -1.28
N SER A 47 -11.63 1.66 -0.85
CA SER A 47 -12.63 0.70 -0.34
C SER A 47 -13.18 -0.23 -1.42
N THR A 48 -13.00 0.14 -2.69
CA THR A 48 -13.38 -0.68 -3.86
C THR A 48 -12.32 -1.71 -4.24
N LEU A 49 -11.12 -1.61 -3.65
CA LEU A 49 -10.02 -2.51 -3.96
C LEU A 49 -10.13 -3.81 -3.17
N PRO A 50 -9.80 -4.96 -3.78
CA PRO A 50 -9.80 -6.23 -3.08
C PRO A 50 -8.70 -6.26 -2.00
N GLU A 51 -9.01 -6.85 -0.85
CA GLU A 51 -7.97 -7.26 0.09
C GLU A 51 -7.00 -8.23 -0.61
N TRP A 52 -5.78 -8.25 -0.10
CA TRP A 52 -4.76 -9.18 -0.55
C TRP A 52 -4.01 -9.74 0.64
N ASN A 53 -3.00 -10.57 0.39
CA ASN A 53 -2.23 -11.20 1.44
C ASN A 53 -0.75 -11.25 1.02
N PHE A 54 0.17 -11.52 1.93
CA PHE A 54 1.56 -11.86 1.64
C PHE A 54 2.11 -12.83 2.69
N ASP A 55 3.31 -13.36 2.43
CA ASP A 55 4.04 -14.21 3.39
C ASP A 55 4.79 -13.33 4.40
N GLY A 56 4.21 -13.18 5.58
CA GLY A 56 4.74 -12.42 6.71
C GLY A 56 6.02 -13.01 7.32
N SER A 57 6.32 -14.30 7.08
CA SER A 57 7.58 -14.87 7.57
C SER A 57 8.80 -14.28 6.87
N SER A 58 8.65 -13.91 5.60
CA SER A 58 9.66 -13.24 4.78
C SER A 58 9.86 -11.75 5.12
N THR A 59 9.01 -11.20 6.00
CA THR A 59 9.03 -9.78 6.40
C THR A 59 9.11 -9.59 7.92
N GLY A 60 9.27 -10.67 8.69
CA GLY A 60 9.35 -10.60 10.16
C GLY A 60 8.02 -10.26 10.84
N GLN A 61 6.89 -10.55 10.19
CA GLN A 61 5.53 -10.19 10.65
C GLN A 61 4.68 -11.38 11.08
N ALA A 62 5.11 -12.62 10.76
CA ALA A 62 4.40 -13.84 11.12
C ALA A 62 5.38 -15.03 11.23
N PRO A 63 5.10 -16.05 12.05
CA PRO A 63 5.91 -17.26 12.12
C PRO A 63 5.75 -18.12 10.85
N GLY A 64 6.75 -18.96 10.54
CA GLY A 64 6.75 -19.74 9.29
C GLY A 64 5.63 -20.79 9.16
N HIS A 65 5.00 -21.24 10.25
CA HIS A 65 3.92 -22.23 10.21
C HIS A 65 2.51 -21.60 10.10
N ASP A 66 2.41 -20.29 10.28
CA ASP A 66 1.18 -19.51 10.11
C ASP A 66 1.58 -18.12 9.61
N SER A 67 1.99 -18.08 8.34
CA SER A 67 2.73 -16.93 7.80
C SER A 67 1.88 -15.93 7.03
N GLU A 68 0.58 -16.20 6.87
CA GLU A 68 -0.29 -15.32 6.10
C GLU A 68 -0.55 -13.99 6.83
N VAL A 69 -0.33 -12.89 6.12
CA VAL A 69 -0.69 -11.54 6.58
C VAL A 69 -1.59 -10.88 5.54
N ILE A 70 -2.69 -10.28 6.00
CA ILE A 70 -3.69 -9.63 5.15
C ILE A 70 -3.34 -8.16 4.95
N LEU A 71 -3.40 -7.71 3.69
CA LEU A 71 -3.28 -6.34 3.27
C LEU A 71 -4.67 -5.74 3.07
N LYS A 72 -5.00 -4.73 3.87
CA LYS A 72 -6.23 -3.94 3.72
C LYS A 72 -5.92 -2.59 3.05
N PRO A 73 -6.44 -2.32 1.85
CA PRO A 73 -6.26 -1.04 1.17
C PRO A 73 -6.76 0.13 2.03
N VAL A 74 -5.95 1.20 2.08
CA VAL A 74 -6.26 2.40 2.88
C VAL A 74 -6.42 3.63 2.01
N THR A 75 -5.47 3.86 1.11
CA THR A 75 -5.48 5.06 0.26
C THR A 75 -4.82 4.76 -1.08
N VAL A 76 -5.26 5.50 -2.09
CA VAL A 76 -4.84 5.33 -3.48
C VAL A 76 -4.13 6.59 -3.95
N PHE A 77 -2.99 6.41 -4.60
CA PHE A 77 -2.26 7.45 -5.31
C PHE A 77 -2.04 7.01 -6.77
N LYS A 78 -1.88 7.98 -7.67
CA LYS A 78 -1.43 7.68 -9.04
C LYS A 78 -0.01 7.15 -9.01
N ASP A 79 0.28 6.09 -9.75
CA ASP A 79 1.63 5.55 -9.89
C ASP A 79 2.46 6.44 -10.85
N PRO A 80 3.45 7.21 -10.36
CA PRO A 80 4.25 8.10 -11.22
C PRO A 80 5.24 7.33 -12.10
N PHE A 81 5.54 6.07 -11.77
CA PHE A 81 6.49 5.23 -12.51
C PHE A 81 5.82 4.59 -13.71
N ARG A 82 4.64 3.98 -13.49
CA ARG A 82 3.88 3.28 -14.54
C ARG A 82 2.92 4.19 -15.31
N ARG A 83 2.54 5.34 -14.74
CA ARG A 83 1.68 6.36 -15.37
C ARG A 83 0.32 5.80 -15.81
N GLY A 84 -0.45 6.57 -16.57
CA GLY A 84 -1.80 6.18 -17.02
C GLY A 84 -2.76 6.02 -15.83
N ASN A 85 -3.55 4.95 -15.85
CA ASN A 85 -4.51 4.62 -14.79
C ASN A 85 -3.91 3.75 -13.68
N ASN A 86 -2.59 3.50 -13.70
CA ASN A 86 -1.90 2.71 -12.69
C ASN A 86 -1.85 3.41 -11.33
N ILE A 87 -1.86 2.62 -10.25
CA ILE A 87 -2.03 3.13 -8.90
C ILE A 87 -1.04 2.54 -7.91
N LEU A 88 -0.66 3.34 -6.92
CA LEU A 88 -0.07 2.90 -5.66
C LEU A 88 -1.18 2.79 -4.62
N VAL A 89 -1.16 1.74 -3.81
CA VAL A 89 -2.16 1.43 -2.79
C VAL A 89 -1.44 1.24 -1.47
N LEU A 90 -1.52 2.23 -0.59
CA LEU A 90 -0.99 2.08 0.77
C LEU A 90 -1.94 1.16 1.55
N CYS A 91 -1.39 0.18 2.24
CA CYS A 91 -2.15 -0.85 2.94
C CYS A 91 -1.79 -0.91 4.43
N GLU A 92 -2.75 -1.36 5.22
CA GLU A 92 -2.53 -1.85 6.59
C GLU A 92 -2.33 -3.36 6.60
N CYS A 93 -1.64 -3.86 7.62
CA CYS A 93 -1.38 -5.28 7.82
C CYS A 93 -2.20 -5.84 9.00
N TYR A 94 -2.87 -6.96 8.75
CA TYR A 94 -3.71 -7.66 9.73
C TYR A 94 -3.40 -9.16 9.73
N THR A 95 -3.69 -9.84 10.84
CA THR A 95 -3.80 -11.30 10.86
C THR A 95 -4.99 -11.76 10.01
N PRO A 96 -5.04 -13.05 9.60
CA PRO A 96 -6.21 -13.62 8.91
C PRO A 96 -7.51 -13.51 9.73
N GLN A 97 -7.41 -13.40 11.05
CA GLN A 97 -8.54 -13.23 11.97
C GLN A 97 -9.00 -11.76 12.08
N GLY A 98 -8.32 -10.84 11.38
CA GLY A 98 -8.68 -9.43 11.33
C GLY A 98 -8.09 -8.58 12.45
N GLU A 99 -7.12 -9.09 13.20
CA GLU A 99 -6.41 -8.33 14.24
C GLU A 99 -5.28 -7.52 13.62
N ALA A 100 -5.13 -6.25 14.04
CA ALA A 100 -4.02 -5.43 13.55
C ALA A 100 -2.69 -6.01 14.04
N LEU A 101 -1.71 -6.12 13.14
CA LEU A 101 -0.37 -6.55 13.55
C LEU A 101 0.28 -5.52 14.49
N PRO A 102 1.24 -5.92 15.35
CA PRO A 102 1.94 -4.98 16.23
C PRO A 102 2.62 -3.81 15.50
N THR A 103 3.07 -4.02 14.25
CA THR A 103 3.67 -2.96 13.42
C THR A 103 2.65 -2.09 12.68
N ASN A 104 1.36 -2.39 12.76
CA ASN A 104 0.29 -1.58 12.20
C ASN A 104 -0.10 -0.44 13.16
N THR A 105 0.75 0.59 13.22
CA THR A 105 0.51 1.78 14.05
C THR A 105 -0.63 2.66 13.52
N ARG A 106 -0.99 2.53 12.24
CA ARG A 106 -2.06 3.30 11.63
C ARG A 106 -3.42 2.96 12.25
N ALA A 107 -3.69 1.69 12.56
CA ALA A 107 -4.97 1.27 13.13
C ALA A 107 -5.30 2.08 14.40
N HIS A 108 -4.34 2.18 15.33
CA HIS A 108 -4.50 3.00 16.53
C HIS A 108 -4.54 4.50 16.24
N ALA A 109 -3.67 4.99 15.35
CA ALA A 109 -3.65 6.42 14.99
C ALA A 109 -5.01 6.87 14.41
N LYS A 110 -5.65 6.04 13.59
CA LYS A 110 -6.98 6.30 13.04
C LYS A 110 -8.03 6.47 14.15
N GLU A 111 -8.05 5.58 15.14
CA GLU A 111 -8.97 5.70 16.28
C GLU A 111 -8.77 7.02 17.05
N VAL A 112 -7.52 7.45 17.23
CA VAL A 112 -7.19 8.71 17.91
C VAL A 112 -7.64 9.90 17.06
N PHE A 113 -7.33 9.92 15.77
CA PHE A 113 -7.70 11.02 14.88
C PHE A 113 -9.21 11.16 14.69
N ASP A 114 -9.94 10.05 14.61
CA ASP A 114 -11.40 10.06 14.50
C ASP A 114 -12.06 10.73 15.73
N LYS A 115 -11.50 10.53 16.93
CA LYS A 115 -12.02 11.15 18.18
C LYS A 115 -11.86 12.67 18.24
N VAL A 116 -10.91 13.23 17.49
CA VAL A 116 -10.58 14.66 17.51
C VAL A 116 -10.81 15.34 16.15
N ALA A 117 -11.55 14.68 15.25
CA ALA A 117 -11.76 15.14 13.88
C ALA A 117 -12.32 16.57 13.81
N ASP A 118 -13.18 16.96 14.75
CA ASP A 118 -13.80 18.29 14.83
C ASP A 118 -12.77 19.42 15.05
N HIS A 119 -11.62 19.12 15.66
CA HIS A 119 -10.54 20.08 15.86
C HIS A 119 -9.72 20.34 14.59
N LYS A 120 -9.88 19.52 13.54
CA LYS A 120 -9.18 19.63 12.26
C LYS A 120 -7.66 19.80 12.45
N PRO A 121 -6.98 18.90 13.20
CA PRO A 121 -5.55 19.04 13.47
C PRO A 121 -4.74 18.96 12.18
N TRP A 122 -3.72 19.81 12.05
CA TRP A 122 -2.82 19.86 10.90
C TRP A 122 -1.39 19.50 11.32
N TYR A 123 -0.70 18.75 10.46
CA TYR A 123 0.65 18.26 10.71
C TYR A 123 1.53 18.57 9.50
N GLY A 124 2.74 19.07 9.76
CA GLY A 124 3.82 19.18 8.79
C GLY A 124 5.00 18.35 9.27
N LEU A 125 5.59 17.56 8.38
CA LEU A 125 6.73 16.70 8.67
C LEU A 125 7.87 17.05 7.70
N GLU A 126 9.08 17.17 8.22
CA GLU A 126 10.29 17.48 7.45
C GLU A 126 11.12 16.21 7.32
N GLN A 127 11.07 15.57 6.15
CA GLN A 127 11.84 14.36 5.89
C GLN A 127 13.23 14.71 5.35
N GLU A 128 14.23 14.69 6.21
CA GLU A 128 15.63 14.75 5.81
C GLU A 128 16.15 13.39 5.32
N TYR A 129 17.13 13.39 4.42
CA TYR A 129 17.85 12.20 3.96
C TYR A 129 19.21 12.56 3.36
N THR A 130 20.12 11.59 3.30
CA THR A 130 21.45 11.72 2.67
C THR A 130 21.60 10.73 1.52
N LEU A 131 22.16 11.18 0.39
CA LEU A 131 22.53 10.30 -0.71
C LEU A 131 23.95 9.74 -0.46
N PHE A 132 24.12 8.43 -0.63
CA PHE A 132 25.39 7.73 -0.47
C PHE A 132 25.91 7.21 -1.81
#